data_AF-A0A4Q9GRF3-F1
#
_entry.id   AF-A0A4Q9GRF3-F1
#
_cell.length_a   1.000
_cell.length_b   1.000
_cell.length_c   1.000
_cell.angle_alpha   90.00
_cell.angle_beta   90.00
_cell.angle_gamma   90.00
#
_symmetry.space_group_name_H-M   'P 1'
#
loop_
_entity.id
_entity.type
_entity.pdbx_description
1 polymer ?
#
loop_
_entity_poly.entity_id
_entity_poly.type
_entity_poly.pdbx_seq_one_letter_code
_entity_poly.pdbx_strand_id
1 'polypeptide(L)'
;MERMEENEQEVRRELIETMRSIQETTFGDSGHAVRSVHAKSHGIVQAEIEILDGLPPELAQGLLAKPGRHDVVMRFSTNPGDILDDGVSAPRGLALKIIGVEGERLPGSEGDATQDFVMANAPAFVAPDAAHFLKTLKLLAKTTDKAEGAKKALSTVLRATEAVIEAFGGKSATVASLGGQPMTHVLGETFYSQTPFLYGANVAKFSVAPSSPGLKALEGKSIKLDGRADAHREEINAFFAGSGGEWELRVQLLTNPETMPVEDASVIWPEDESPFVTVARIVAPRQDGWSEAKAAAVDDGLSFSPWHGLAAHRPLGSINRVRKENYESSVAFRSQHNGCPIHEPKALNSAE
;
A
#
# COMPACT_ATOMS: atom_id res chain seq x y z
N MET A 1 23.99 1.84 2.23
CA MET A 1 24.05 2.77 1.08
C MET A 1 23.62 2.03 -0.18
N GLU A 2 22.97 2.73 -1.13
CA GLU A 2 22.36 2.13 -2.33
C GLU A 2 23.39 1.52 -3.30
N ARG A 3 22.99 0.44 -3.98
CA ARG A 3 23.75 -0.25 -5.01
C ARG A 3 22.82 -0.65 -6.14
N MET A 4 23.17 -0.32 -7.38
CA MET A 4 22.44 -0.76 -8.57
C MET A 4 23.03 -2.07 -9.09
N GLU A 5 22.17 -3.03 -9.40
CA GLU A 5 22.57 -4.28 -10.05
C GLU A 5 22.77 -4.08 -11.57
N GLU A 6 23.70 -4.81 -12.17
CA GLU A 6 24.03 -4.67 -13.61
C GLU A 6 22.82 -4.95 -14.53
N ASN A 7 21.95 -5.88 -14.13
CA ASN A 7 20.75 -6.27 -14.88
C ASN A 7 19.47 -5.54 -14.45
N GLU A 8 19.54 -4.54 -13.56
CA GLU A 8 18.34 -3.85 -13.02
C GLU A 8 17.49 -3.21 -14.13
N GLN A 9 18.14 -2.71 -15.17
CA GLN A 9 17.54 -2.16 -16.39
C GLN A 9 16.64 -3.18 -17.12
N GLU A 10 17.14 -4.42 -17.28
CA GLU A 10 16.41 -5.52 -17.93
C GLU A 10 15.26 -6.00 -17.04
N VAL A 11 15.53 -6.20 -15.75
CA VAL A 11 14.53 -6.58 -14.74
C VAL A 11 13.37 -5.59 -14.73
N ARG A 12 13.67 -4.28 -14.80
CA ARG A 12 12.65 -3.24 -14.85
C ARG A 12 11.78 -3.33 -16.10
N ARG A 13 12.38 -3.49 -17.28
CA ARG A 13 11.64 -3.68 -18.54
C ARG A 13 10.69 -4.87 -18.45
N GLU A 14 11.18 -6.01 -17.98
CA GLU A 14 10.35 -7.22 -17.86
C GLU A 14 9.24 -7.10 -16.80
N LEU A 15 9.47 -6.36 -15.71
CA LEU A 15 8.44 -6.03 -14.72
C LEU A 15 7.33 -5.20 -15.37
N ILE A 16 7.68 -4.15 -16.13
CA ILE A 16 6.71 -3.30 -16.83
C ILE A 16 5.90 -4.13 -17.82
N GLU A 17 6.54 -5.00 -18.61
CA GLU A 17 5.86 -5.90 -19.56
C GLU A 17 4.90 -6.87 -18.85
N THR A 18 5.33 -7.45 -17.73
CA THR A 18 4.50 -8.38 -16.94
C THR A 18 3.33 -7.68 -16.28
N MET A 19 3.53 -6.48 -15.73
CA MET A 19 2.44 -5.69 -15.14
C MET A 19 1.46 -5.21 -16.21
N ARG A 20 1.96 -4.83 -17.39
CA ARG A 20 1.12 -4.42 -18.52
C ARG A 20 0.26 -5.57 -19.03
N SER A 21 0.80 -6.79 -19.13
CA SER A 21 -0.01 -7.94 -19.58
C SER A 21 -1.16 -8.26 -18.61
N ILE A 22 -0.97 -8.06 -17.30
CA ILE A 22 -2.07 -8.17 -16.32
C ILE A 22 -3.15 -7.11 -16.59
N GLN A 23 -2.77 -5.87 -16.85
CA GLN A 23 -3.72 -4.80 -17.18
C GLN A 23 -4.44 -5.04 -18.50
N GLU A 24 -3.73 -5.49 -19.54
CA GLU A 24 -4.32 -5.82 -20.85
C GLU A 24 -5.33 -6.97 -20.72
N THR A 25 -5.03 -7.99 -19.92
CA THR A 25 -5.93 -9.12 -19.66
C THR A 25 -7.18 -8.65 -18.94
N THR A 26 -7.02 -7.98 -17.80
CA THR A 26 -8.15 -7.50 -16.97
C THR A 26 -9.00 -6.45 -17.68
N PHE A 27 -8.39 -5.61 -18.52
CA PHE A 27 -9.11 -4.68 -19.39
C PHE A 27 -9.91 -5.42 -20.46
N GLY A 28 -9.34 -6.46 -21.08
CA GLY A 28 -10.05 -7.31 -22.03
C GLY A 28 -11.29 -7.97 -21.44
N ASP A 29 -11.23 -8.39 -20.17
CA ASP A 29 -12.33 -9.07 -19.48
C ASP A 29 -13.42 -8.11 -18.99
N SER A 30 -13.03 -6.95 -18.45
CA SER A 30 -13.95 -6.03 -17.78
C SER A 30 -14.39 -4.83 -18.63
N GLY A 31 -13.64 -4.49 -19.67
CA GLY A 31 -13.82 -3.26 -20.45
C GLY A 31 -13.40 -1.98 -19.72
N HIS A 32 -12.82 -2.08 -18.51
CA HIS A 32 -12.38 -0.93 -17.71
C HIS A 32 -10.93 -1.10 -17.27
N ALA A 33 -10.08 -0.10 -17.52
CA ALA A 33 -8.67 -0.22 -17.20
C ALA A 33 -8.43 0.02 -15.72
N VAL A 34 -8.03 -1.03 -15.01
CA VAL A 34 -7.73 -1.01 -13.58
C VAL A 34 -6.22 -1.02 -13.32
N ARG A 35 -5.84 -0.92 -12.03
CA ARG A 35 -4.43 -1.02 -11.60
C ARG A 35 -3.92 -2.45 -11.85
N SER A 36 -2.66 -2.59 -12.29
CA SER A 36 -2.01 -3.91 -12.51
C SER A 36 -1.97 -4.82 -11.28
N VAL A 37 -1.94 -4.20 -10.10
CA VAL A 37 -2.09 -4.81 -8.78
C VAL A 37 -2.90 -3.84 -7.93
N HIS A 38 -3.52 -4.33 -6.85
CA HIS A 38 -4.39 -3.53 -6.00
C HIS A 38 -5.62 -2.97 -6.74
N ALA A 39 -6.18 -3.73 -7.69
CA ALA A 39 -7.30 -3.29 -8.50
C ALA A 39 -8.54 -2.99 -7.65
N LYS A 40 -8.91 -3.92 -6.76
CA LYS A 40 -10.09 -3.78 -5.91
C LYS A 40 -9.82 -2.88 -4.69
N SER A 41 -10.58 -1.78 -4.59
CA SER A 41 -10.66 -0.96 -3.38
C SER A 41 -11.73 -1.48 -2.43
N HIS A 42 -11.42 -1.43 -1.13
CA HIS A 42 -12.31 -1.84 -0.04
C HIS A 42 -12.73 -0.66 0.84
N GLY A 43 -11.91 0.40 0.88
CA GLY A 43 -12.21 1.61 1.64
C GLY A 43 -11.53 2.82 1.01
N ILE A 44 -12.26 3.93 0.95
CA ILE A 44 -11.81 5.24 0.49
C ILE A 44 -12.24 6.25 1.54
N VAL A 45 -11.30 6.53 2.45
CA VAL A 45 -11.54 7.29 3.67
C VAL A 45 -10.90 8.65 3.52
N GLN A 46 -11.68 9.70 3.78
CA GLN A 46 -11.17 11.06 3.91
C GLN A 46 -10.82 11.30 5.38
N ALA A 47 -9.61 11.78 5.63
CA ALA A 47 -9.08 12.00 6.96
C ALA A 47 -8.27 13.28 6.99
N GLU A 48 -7.81 13.64 8.16
CA GLU A 48 -6.83 14.70 8.34
C GLU A 48 -5.64 14.11 9.11
N ILE A 49 -4.43 14.50 8.74
CA ILE A 49 -3.21 14.16 9.46
C ILE A 49 -2.67 15.37 10.21
N GLU A 50 -2.44 15.20 11.50
CA GLU A 50 -1.75 16.14 12.38
C GLU A 50 -0.30 15.69 12.58
N ILE A 51 0.64 16.47 12.06
CA ILE A 51 2.07 16.31 12.32
C ILE A 51 2.35 16.85 13.72
N LEU A 52 2.92 16.01 14.58
CA LEU A 52 3.14 16.34 15.99
C LEU A 52 4.19 17.44 16.14
N ASP A 53 4.04 18.24 17.19
CA ASP A 53 5.04 19.21 17.61
C ASP A 53 6.15 18.55 18.45
N GLY A 54 7.23 19.29 18.69
CA GLY A 54 8.31 18.87 19.59
C GLY A 54 9.03 17.58 19.19
N LEU A 55 8.92 17.13 17.93
CA LEU A 55 9.64 15.96 17.44
C LEU A 55 11.16 16.18 17.56
N PRO A 56 11.93 15.16 18.01
CA PRO A 56 13.38 15.19 17.96
C PRO A 56 13.87 15.55 16.54
N PRO A 57 15.00 16.28 16.39
CA PRO A 57 15.48 16.72 15.09
C PRO A 57 15.61 15.61 14.04
N GLU A 58 16.02 14.41 14.45
CA GLU A 58 16.14 13.23 13.60
C GLU A 58 14.80 12.69 13.09
N LEU A 59 13.71 12.97 13.82
CA LEU A 59 12.33 12.63 13.46
C LEU A 59 11.59 13.81 12.80
N ALA A 60 12.08 15.03 12.91
CA ALA A 60 11.50 16.22 12.27
C ALA A 60 12.09 16.46 10.86
N GLN A 61 11.80 15.59 9.89
CA GLN A 61 12.40 15.63 8.54
C GLN A 61 11.35 15.64 7.41
N GLY A 62 11.68 16.31 6.30
CA GLY A 62 10.81 16.39 5.11
C GLY A 62 9.41 16.90 5.45
N LEU A 63 8.37 16.16 5.06
CA LEU A 63 6.97 16.42 5.43
C LEU A 63 6.80 16.68 6.93
N LEU A 64 7.56 15.97 7.78
CA LEU A 64 7.38 15.98 9.23
C LEU A 64 8.28 17.00 9.93
N ALA A 65 8.95 17.88 9.17
CA ALA A 65 9.83 18.91 9.71
C ALA A 65 9.10 20.06 10.41
N LYS A 66 7.81 20.27 10.11
CA LYS A 66 7.00 21.32 10.71
C LYS A 66 5.66 20.73 11.20
N PRO A 67 5.23 21.05 12.44
CA PRO A 67 3.91 20.66 12.89
C PRO A 67 2.83 21.36 12.06
N GLY A 68 1.71 20.69 11.86
CA GLY A 68 0.65 21.17 10.99
C GLY A 68 -0.41 20.11 10.69
N ARG A 69 -1.50 20.54 10.07
CA ARG A 69 -2.62 19.67 9.69
C ARG A 69 -2.77 19.66 8.17
N HIS A 70 -3.02 18.48 7.61
CA HIS A 70 -3.20 18.29 6.17
C HIS A 70 -4.36 17.34 5.90
N ASP A 71 -5.10 17.58 4.83
CA ASP A 71 -6.10 16.62 4.36
C ASP A 71 -5.42 15.36 3.81
N VAL A 72 -6.06 14.21 4.02
CA VAL A 72 -5.58 12.91 3.57
C VAL A 72 -6.69 12.12 2.89
N VAL A 73 -6.35 11.52 1.75
CA VAL A 73 -7.13 10.43 1.15
C VAL A 73 -6.45 9.11 1.46
N MET A 74 -7.17 8.18 2.11
CA MET A 74 -6.71 6.83 2.40
C MET A 74 -7.44 5.82 1.53
N ARG A 75 -6.70 4.98 0.82
CA ARG A 75 -7.23 3.91 -0.04
C ARG A 75 -6.81 2.54 0.49
N PHE A 76 -7.77 1.78 1.00
CA PHE A 76 -7.60 0.39 1.41
C PHE A 76 -7.92 -0.55 0.24
N SER A 77 -7.09 -1.57 0.04
CA SER A 77 -7.19 -2.48 -1.12
C SER A 77 -6.65 -3.87 -0.82
N THR A 78 -6.82 -4.79 -1.77
CA THR A 78 -6.17 -6.11 -1.78
C THR A 78 -5.26 -6.26 -2.98
N ASN A 79 -4.11 -6.93 -2.83
CA ASN A 79 -3.04 -6.99 -3.82
C ASN A 79 -3.39 -7.43 -5.27
N PRO A 80 -4.34 -8.34 -5.55
CA PRO A 80 -4.57 -8.82 -6.91
C PRO A 80 -4.89 -7.71 -7.93
N GLY A 81 -4.52 -7.96 -9.19
CA GLY A 81 -4.86 -7.10 -10.34
C GLY A 81 -6.28 -7.35 -10.86
N ASP A 82 -6.89 -8.48 -10.52
CA ASP A 82 -8.28 -8.79 -10.82
C ASP A 82 -9.21 -8.17 -9.74
N ILE A 83 -10.42 -7.75 -10.12
CA ILE A 83 -11.49 -7.47 -9.14
C ILE A 83 -12.10 -8.80 -8.71
N LEU A 84 -11.57 -9.36 -7.62
CA LEU A 84 -11.99 -10.67 -7.12
C LEU A 84 -13.01 -10.55 -5.98
N ASP A 85 -13.81 -11.60 -5.82
CA ASP A 85 -14.57 -11.88 -4.61
C ASP A 85 -13.62 -12.05 -3.41
N ASP A 86 -13.97 -11.46 -2.27
CA ASP A 86 -13.17 -11.43 -1.03
C ASP A 86 -12.96 -12.82 -0.41
N GLY A 87 -13.67 -13.84 -0.88
CA GLY A 87 -13.37 -15.24 -0.61
C GLY A 87 -11.99 -15.70 -1.10
N VAL A 88 -11.39 -14.97 -2.05
CA VAL A 88 -9.96 -15.08 -2.36
C VAL A 88 -9.19 -14.16 -1.42
N SER A 89 -8.67 -14.73 -0.33
CA SER A 89 -7.88 -13.93 0.61
C SER A 89 -6.60 -13.46 -0.03
N ALA A 90 -6.15 -12.25 0.29
CA ALA A 90 -4.92 -11.69 -0.25
C ALA A 90 -4.33 -10.67 0.73
N PRO A 91 -3.04 -10.33 0.64
CA PRO A 91 -2.48 -9.24 1.43
C PRO A 91 -3.23 -7.92 1.19
N ARG A 92 -3.21 -7.04 2.19
CA ARG A 92 -3.94 -5.77 2.18
C ARG A 92 -2.96 -4.63 1.93
N GLY A 93 -3.42 -3.64 1.15
CA GLY A 93 -2.69 -2.41 0.89
C GLY A 93 -3.39 -1.20 1.51
N LEU A 94 -2.58 -0.23 1.94
CA LEU A 94 -3.01 1.12 2.29
C LEU A 94 -2.18 2.11 1.46
N ALA A 95 -2.84 2.96 0.69
CA ALA A 95 -2.21 4.14 0.11
C ALA A 95 -2.73 5.40 0.81
N LEU A 96 -1.83 6.29 1.18
CA LEU A 96 -2.13 7.62 1.70
C LEU A 96 -1.71 8.65 0.66
N LYS A 97 -2.55 9.65 0.44
CA LYS A 97 -2.20 10.88 -0.28
C LYS A 97 -2.48 12.05 0.63
N ILE A 98 -1.42 12.75 1.04
CA ILE A 98 -1.47 13.90 1.95
C ILE A 98 -1.43 15.16 1.09
N ILE A 99 -2.37 16.08 1.27
CA ILE A 99 -2.59 17.25 0.41
C ILE A 99 -2.03 18.52 1.07
N GLY A 100 -1.53 19.46 0.25
CA GLY A 100 -0.96 20.72 0.73
C GLY A 100 0.48 20.59 1.25
N VAL A 101 1.23 19.62 0.74
CA VAL A 101 2.62 19.35 1.11
C VAL A 101 3.57 20.11 0.19
N GLU A 102 4.13 21.20 0.71
CA GLU A 102 5.10 22.05 0.00
C GLU A 102 6.55 21.60 0.25
N GLY A 103 7.41 21.82 -0.74
CA GLY A 103 8.86 21.59 -0.65
C GLY A 103 9.48 21.15 -1.97
N GLU A 104 10.78 20.87 -1.95
CA GLU A 104 11.48 20.33 -3.12
C GLU A 104 10.90 18.96 -3.50
N ARG A 105 10.58 18.77 -4.78
CA ARG A 105 9.79 17.65 -5.30
C ARG A 105 10.67 16.59 -5.97
N LEU A 106 10.22 15.34 -5.94
CA LEU A 106 10.82 14.28 -6.76
C LEU A 106 10.54 14.52 -8.26
N PRO A 107 11.44 14.06 -9.15
CA PRO A 107 11.25 14.23 -10.59
C PRO A 107 9.97 13.53 -11.08
N GLY A 108 9.09 14.28 -11.74
CA GLY A 108 7.75 13.85 -12.18
C GLY A 108 6.61 14.31 -11.26
N SER A 109 6.90 15.05 -10.19
CA SER A 109 5.91 15.63 -9.26
C SER A 109 6.11 17.14 -9.06
N GLU A 110 6.75 17.79 -10.03
CA GLU A 110 7.00 19.22 -10.05
C GLU A 110 5.69 20.01 -10.13
N GLY A 111 5.52 21.01 -9.27
CA GLY A 111 4.32 21.85 -9.25
C GLY A 111 3.13 21.25 -8.50
N ASP A 112 3.21 19.97 -8.11
CA ASP A 112 2.24 19.32 -7.24
C ASP A 112 2.53 19.61 -5.76
N ALA A 113 1.49 19.45 -4.94
CA ALA A 113 1.54 19.71 -3.50
C ALA A 113 0.98 18.53 -2.70
N THR A 114 1.24 17.30 -3.13
CA THR A 114 0.80 16.08 -2.43
C THR A 114 1.98 15.22 -2.00
N GLN A 115 1.84 14.38 -0.98
CA GLN A 115 2.83 13.37 -0.60
C GLN A 115 2.13 12.02 -0.49
N ASP A 116 2.66 11.03 -1.22
CA ASP A 116 2.11 9.70 -1.19
C ASP A 116 2.92 8.76 -0.30
N PHE A 117 2.22 7.85 0.38
CA PHE A 117 2.80 6.66 1.01
C PHE A 117 2.02 5.45 0.54
N VAL A 118 2.70 4.47 -0.06
CA VAL A 118 2.06 3.24 -0.58
C VAL A 118 2.59 2.04 0.18
N MET A 119 1.71 1.44 0.96
CA MET A 119 2.05 0.54 2.07
C MET A 119 1.27 -0.79 1.97
N ALA A 120 1.77 -1.83 2.64
CA ALA A 120 1.10 -3.12 2.77
C ALA A 120 1.15 -3.64 4.20
N ASN A 121 0.30 -4.60 4.54
CA ASN A 121 0.13 -5.10 5.91
C ASN A 121 1.15 -6.19 6.33
N ALA A 122 2.41 -6.05 5.90
CA ALA A 122 3.51 -6.89 6.36
C ALA A 122 4.75 -6.03 6.62
N PRO A 123 5.57 -6.32 7.64
CA PRO A 123 6.68 -5.46 8.06
C PRO A 123 7.87 -5.43 7.07
N ALA A 124 7.95 -6.39 6.16
CA ALA A 124 8.96 -6.47 5.11
C ALA A 124 8.32 -6.89 3.78
N PHE A 125 9.02 -6.63 2.68
CA PHE A 125 8.59 -7.01 1.35
C PHE A 125 8.75 -8.53 1.14
N VAL A 126 7.95 -9.11 0.25
CA VAL A 126 7.96 -10.56 0.00
C VAL A 126 9.23 -11.05 -0.71
N ALA A 127 9.98 -10.13 -1.31
CA ALA A 127 11.21 -10.41 -2.05
C ALA A 127 12.33 -9.47 -1.58
N PRO A 128 13.60 -9.93 -1.60
CA PRO A 128 14.74 -9.10 -1.22
C PRO A 128 14.95 -7.95 -2.20
N ASP A 129 14.86 -8.22 -3.51
CA ASP A 129 15.16 -7.28 -4.58
C ASP A 129 14.19 -7.42 -5.77
N ALA A 130 14.34 -6.52 -6.75
CA ALA A 130 13.50 -6.48 -7.95
C ALA A 130 13.59 -7.75 -8.80
N ALA A 131 14.76 -8.40 -8.90
CA ALA A 131 14.94 -9.60 -9.70
C ALA A 131 14.18 -10.79 -9.10
N HIS A 132 14.23 -10.94 -7.78
CA HIS A 132 13.45 -11.94 -7.04
C HIS A 132 11.96 -11.65 -7.07
N PHE A 133 11.57 -10.37 -7.00
CA PHE A 133 10.17 -9.99 -7.15
C PHE A 133 9.62 -10.36 -8.53
N LEU A 134 10.37 -10.08 -9.61
CA LEU A 134 9.98 -10.44 -10.98
C LEU A 134 9.76 -11.95 -11.14
N LYS A 135 10.61 -12.80 -10.56
CA LYS A 135 10.44 -14.26 -10.57
C LYS A 135 9.10 -14.67 -9.93
N THR A 136 8.77 -14.07 -8.78
CA THR A 136 7.51 -14.33 -8.06
C THR A 136 6.30 -13.82 -8.85
N LEU A 137 6.41 -12.61 -9.43
CA LEU A 137 5.35 -12.00 -10.23
C LEU A 137 5.05 -12.82 -11.49
N LYS A 138 6.06 -13.32 -12.20
CA LYS A 138 5.85 -14.20 -13.37
C LYS A 138 5.10 -15.49 -13.03
N LEU A 139 5.27 -16.02 -11.82
CA LEU A 139 4.47 -17.16 -11.34
C LEU A 139 3.02 -16.76 -11.08
N LEU A 140 2.79 -15.62 -10.44
CA LEU A 140 1.45 -15.08 -10.18
C LEU A 140 0.71 -14.73 -11.48
N ALA A 141 1.38 -14.09 -12.44
CA ALA A 141 0.80 -13.73 -13.73
C ALA A 141 0.31 -14.96 -14.53
N LYS A 142 0.94 -16.13 -14.35
CA LYS A 142 0.47 -17.41 -14.93
C LYS A 142 -0.82 -17.94 -14.29
N THR A 143 -1.27 -17.33 -13.20
CA THR A 143 -2.53 -17.66 -12.52
C THR A 143 -3.63 -16.64 -12.79
N THR A 144 -3.30 -15.47 -13.34
CA THR A 144 -4.26 -14.56 -13.95
C THR A 144 -5.05 -15.33 -15.02
N ASP A 145 -6.37 -15.16 -15.06
CA ASP A 145 -7.30 -15.89 -15.97
C ASP A 145 -7.51 -17.40 -15.70
N LYS A 146 -7.09 -17.95 -14.55
CA LYS A 146 -7.55 -19.28 -14.12
C LYS A 146 -8.88 -19.18 -13.37
N ALA A 147 -9.85 -20.00 -13.79
CA ALA A 147 -11.24 -20.02 -13.29
C ALA A 147 -11.34 -19.67 -11.80
N GLU A 148 -12.14 -18.64 -11.48
CA GLU A 148 -12.27 -18.05 -10.15
C GLU A 148 -12.57 -19.09 -9.05
N GLY A 149 -13.36 -20.12 -9.38
CA GLY A 149 -13.63 -21.26 -8.48
C GLY A 149 -12.39 -22.06 -8.09
N ALA A 150 -11.43 -22.22 -8.99
CA ALA A 150 -10.15 -22.89 -8.70
C ALA A 150 -9.24 -22.01 -7.82
N LYS A 151 -9.26 -20.68 -8.01
CA LYS A 151 -8.53 -19.72 -7.14
C LYS A 151 -9.09 -19.73 -5.71
N LYS A 152 -10.43 -19.71 -5.55
CA LYS A 152 -11.10 -19.81 -4.24
C LYS A 152 -10.77 -21.12 -3.53
N ALA A 153 -10.79 -22.24 -4.25
CA ALA A 153 -10.42 -23.55 -3.70
C ALA A 153 -8.94 -23.61 -3.27
N LEU A 154 -8.02 -23.11 -4.11
CA LEU A 154 -6.59 -23.06 -3.79
C LEU A 154 -6.30 -22.13 -2.60
N SER A 155 -6.89 -20.93 -2.55
CA SER A 155 -6.75 -20.01 -1.41
C SER A 155 -7.27 -20.65 -0.12
N THR A 156 -8.36 -21.41 -0.17
CA THR A 156 -8.88 -22.12 1.01
C THR A 156 -7.88 -23.16 1.53
N VAL A 157 -7.25 -23.93 0.64
CA VAL A 157 -6.20 -24.89 1.01
C VAL A 157 -4.96 -24.18 1.57
N LEU A 158 -4.53 -23.07 0.95
CA LEU A 158 -3.37 -22.30 1.40
C LEU A 158 -3.60 -21.62 2.75
N ARG A 159 -4.79 -21.07 3.01
CA ARG A 159 -5.17 -20.54 4.34
C ARG A 159 -5.11 -21.62 5.42
N ALA A 160 -5.63 -22.81 5.13
CA ALA A 160 -5.55 -23.93 6.06
C ALA A 160 -4.10 -24.36 6.33
N THR A 161 -3.23 -24.27 5.32
CA THR A 161 -1.80 -24.57 5.44
C THR A 161 -1.07 -23.50 6.27
N GLU A 162 -1.32 -22.20 6.04
CA GLU A 162 -0.72 -21.12 6.81
C GLU A 162 -1.15 -21.16 8.28
N ALA A 163 -2.42 -21.45 8.57
CA ALA A 163 -2.91 -21.59 9.94
C ALA A 163 -2.20 -22.71 10.72
N VAL A 164 -1.79 -23.79 10.05
CA VAL A 164 -0.98 -24.85 10.65
C VAL A 164 0.46 -24.36 10.89
N ILE A 165 1.06 -23.66 9.91
CA ILE A 165 2.42 -23.10 10.06
C ILE A 165 2.49 -22.06 11.19
N GLU A 166 1.48 -21.20 11.30
CA GLU A 166 1.35 -20.19 12.37
C GLU A 166 1.16 -20.84 13.74
N ALA A 167 0.41 -21.93 13.83
CA ALA A 167 0.27 -22.70 15.08
C ALA A 167 1.60 -23.31 15.59
N PHE A 168 2.60 -23.46 14.70
CA PHE A 168 3.96 -23.88 15.06
C PHE A 168 4.97 -22.71 15.07
N GLY A 169 4.50 -21.45 15.06
CA GLY A 169 5.33 -20.26 15.19
C GLY A 169 6.00 -19.77 13.90
N GLY A 170 5.65 -20.34 12.73
CA GLY A 170 6.12 -19.86 11.43
C GLY A 170 5.13 -18.91 10.75
N LYS A 171 5.60 -18.05 9.84
CA LYS A 171 4.77 -17.33 8.86
C LYS A 171 5.44 -17.42 7.50
N SER A 172 4.70 -17.72 6.43
CA SER A 172 5.25 -17.74 5.07
C SER A 172 4.69 -16.57 4.26
N ALA A 173 5.54 -15.57 4.02
CA ALA A 173 5.19 -14.43 3.16
C ALA A 173 4.76 -14.88 1.75
N THR A 174 5.32 -15.98 1.24
CA THR A 174 4.93 -16.58 -0.03
C THR A 174 3.53 -17.19 0.04
N VAL A 175 3.20 -17.98 1.07
CA VAL A 175 1.86 -18.58 1.22
C VAL A 175 0.79 -17.49 1.42
N ALA A 176 1.08 -16.47 2.26
CA ALA A 176 0.21 -15.32 2.42
C ALA A 176 -0.05 -14.61 1.07
N SER A 177 1.00 -14.36 0.28
CA SER A 177 0.89 -13.73 -1.04
C SER A 177 0.13 -14.57 -2.08
N LEU A 178 0.14 -15.91 -1.94
CA LEU A 178 -0.59 -16.85 -2.80
C LEU A 178 -2.04 -17.09 -2.32
N GLY A 179 -2.48 -16.33 -1.33
CA GLY A 179 -3.85 -16.32 -0.84
C GLY A 179 -4.10 -17.09 0.45
N GLY A 180 -3.03 -17.33 1.22
CA GLY A 180 -3.09 -17.83 2.60
C GLY A 180 -3.28 -16.75 3.66
N GLN A 181 -3.46 -15.47 3.26
CA GLN A 181 -3.66 -14.37 4.21
C GLN A 181 -4.84 -14.67 5.16
N PRO A 182 -4.72 -14.41 6.48
CA PRO A 182 -5.86 -14.47 7.39
C PRO A 182 -7.01 -13.56 6.94
N MET A 183 -8.25 -14.04 7.10
CA MET A 183 -9.46 -13.26 6.81
C MET A 183 -9.81 -12.35 7.99
N THR A 184 -8.96 -11.37 8.23
CA THR A 184 -9.08 -10.39 9.32
C THR A 184 -9.63 -9.05 8.83
N HIS A 185 -10.13 -8.25 9.77
CA HIS A 185 -10.69 -6.94 9.50
C HIS A 185 -9.61 -5.93 9.11
N VAL A 186 -9.71 -5.36 7.89
CA VAL A 186 -8.67 -4.50 7.28
C VAL A 186 -8.30 -3.30 8.15
N LEU A 187 -9.27 -2.66 8.80
CA LEU A 187 -9.01 -1.48 9.66
C LEU A 187 -8.26 -1.81 10.96
N GLY A 188 -8.14 -3.08 11.34
CA GLY A 188 -7.34 -3.54 12.48
C GLY A 188 -5.89 -3.87 12.11
N GLU A 189 -5.53 -3.78 10.82
CA GLU A 189 -4.18 -4.09 10.34
C GLU A 189 -3.22 -2.91 10.57
N THR A 190 -1.95 -3.24 10.81
CA THR A 190 -0.85 -2.29 10.71
C THR A 190 -0.24 -2.36 9.31
N PHE A 191 -0.03 -1.20 8.70
CA PHE A 191 0.58 -1.08 7.37
C PHE A 191 2.00 -0.56 7.46
N TYR A 192 2.85 -0.98 6.52
CA TYR A 192 4.26 -0.65 6.48
C TYR A 192 4.66 -0.24 5.07
N SER A 193 5.63 0.67 4.95
CA SER A 193 6.23 1.02 3.66
C SER A 193 6.96 -0.17 3.02
N GLN A 194 7.34 -1.18 3.83
CA GLN A 194 8.13 -2.38 3.52
C GLN A 194 9.56 -2.09 3.06
N THR A 195 9.74 -1.07 2.25
CA THR A 195 11.01 -0.58 1.72
C THR A 195 11.44 0.71 2.44
N PRO A 196 12.75 1.02 2.44
CA PRO A 196 13.30 2.23 3.04
C PRO A 196 13.23 3.44 2.10
N PHE A 197 13.25 4.63 2.70
CA PHE A 197 13.17 5.91 2.04
C PHE A 197 14.26 6.82 2.62
N LEU A 198 14.75 7.77 1.81
CA LEU A 198 15.42 8.95 2.35
C LEU A 198 14.44 9.64 3.29
N TYR A 199 14.96 10.23 4.36
CA TYR A 199 14.18 10.92 5.37
C TYR A 199 14.92 12.18 5.80
N GLY A 200 14.98 13.15 4.90
CA GLY A 200 15.84 14.32 5.02
C GLY A 200 17.31 13.92 5.14
N ALA A 201 17.90 14.14 6.32
CA ALA A 201 19.28 13.74 6.61
C ALA A 201 19.45 12.24 6.97
N ASN A 202 18.34 11.51 7.15
CA ASN A 202 18.32 10.12 7.63
C ASN A 202 17.78 9.16 6.56
N VAL A 203 17.70 7.88 6.91
CA VAL A 203 16.97 6.85 6.17
C VAL A 203 15.94 6.23 7.11
N ALA A 204 14.73 5.98 6.61
CA ALA A 204 13.64 5.47 7.43
C ALA A 204 12.75 4.45 6.70
N LYS A 205 12.07 3.61 7.49
CA LYS A 205 10.82 2.93 7.10
C LYS A 205 9.63 3.60 7.79
N PHE A 206 8.46 3.52 7.18
CA PHE A 206 7.22 4.10 7.72
C PHE A 206 6.22 3.01 8.10
N SER A 207 5.37 3.30 9.08
CA SER A 207 4.23 2.45 9.44
C SER A 207 3.00 3.28 9.79
N VAL A 208 1.81 2.77 9.47
CA VAL A 208 0.52 3.31 9.92
C VAL A 208 -0.19 2.25 10.75
N ALA A 209 -0.42 2.53 12.04
CA ALA A 209 -1.08 1.62 12.97
C ALA A 209 -2.36 2.18 13.59
N PRO A 210 -3.38 1.34 13.82
CA PRO A 210 -4.55 1.69 14.62
C PRO A 210 -4.16 2.22 16.01
N SER A 211 -4.72 3.35 16.42
CA SER A 211 -4.48 3.94 17.74
C SER A 211 -5.73 4.08 18.59
N SER A 212 -6.89 4.37 17.97
CA SER A 212 -8.19 4.45 18.67
C SER A 212 -8.66 3.10 19.23
N PRO A 213 -9.40 3.07 20.36
CA PRO A 213 -9.93 1.84 20.93
C PRO A 213 -10.81 1.03 19.96
N GLY A 214 -11.62 1.72 19.15
CA GLY A 214 -12.52 1.08 18.19
C GLY A 214 -11.77 0.32 17.10
N LEU A 215 -10.69 0.89 16.56
CA LEU A 215 -9.87 0.22 15.55
C LEU A 215 -8.98 -0.87 16.16
N LYS A 216 -8.40 -0.63 17.34
CA LYS A 216 -7.62 -1.65 18.07
C LYS A 216 -8.45 -2.90 18.39
N ALA A 217 -9.75 -2.74 18.68
CA ALA A 217 -10.65 -3.87 18.90
C ALA A 217 -10.91 -4.72 17.63
N LEU A 218 -10.46 -4.28 16.45
CA LEU A 218 -10.55 -5.02 15.19
C LEU A 218 -9.28 -5.82 14.87
N GLU A 219 -8.20 -5.63 15.63
CA GLU A 219 -6.95 -6.36 15.45
C GLU A 219 -7.20 -7.87 15.56
N GLY A 220 -6.78 -8.63 14.54
CA GLY A 220 -6.99 -10.08 14.46
C GLY A 220 -8.47 -10.51 14.37
N LYS A 221 -9.43 -9.59 14.36
CA LYS A 221 -10.86 -9.91 14.29
C LYS A 221 -11.18 -10.53 12.94
N SER A 222 -11.64 -11.77 12.93
CA SER A 222 -12.03 -12.46 11.70
C SER A 222 -13.27 -11.83 11.08
N ILE A 223 -13.30 -11.75 9.76
CA ILE A 223 -14.50 -11.39 8.99
C ILE A 223 -15.19 -12.64 8.47
N LYS A 224 -16.53 -12.62 8.49
CA LYS A 224 -17.33 -13.72 7.92
C LYS A 224 -17.59 -13.43 6.46
N LEU A 225 -17.22 -14.36 5.59
CA LEU A 225 -17.49 -14.23 4.17
C LEU A 225 -18.96 -14.47 3.86
N ASP A 226 -19.56 -15.57 4.34
CA ASP A 226 -20.99 -15.89 4.21
C ASP A 226 -21.60 -15.66 2.80
N GLY A 227 -20.79 -15.86 1.74
CA GLY A 227 -21.17 -15.63 0.34
C GLY A 227 -21.12 -14.17 -0.13
N ARG A 228 -20.63 -13.26 0.70
CA ARG A 228 -20.47 -11.83 0.41
C ARG A 228 -19.18 -11.59 -0.39
N ALA A 229 -19.33 -11.23 -1.65
CA ALA A 229 -18.20 -10.97 -2.54
C ALA A 229 -17.37 -9.74 -2.14
N ASP A 230 -17.95 -8.82 -1.35
CA ASP A 230 -17.35 -7.55 -0.92
C ASP A 230 -17.29 -7.42 0.61
N ALA A 231 -17.13 -8.55 1.31
CA ALA A 231 -17.13 -8.59 2.77
C ALA A 231 -16.20 -7.55 3.42
N HIS A 232 -14.98 -7.33 2.91
CA HIS A 232 -14.07 -6.32 3.47
C HIS A 232 -14.63 -4.92 3.37
N ARG A 233 -15.19 -4.55 2.21
CA ARG A 233 -15.80 -3.25 1.97
C ARG A 233 -17.03 -3.02 2.84
N GLU A 234 -17.88 -4.04 2.96
CA GLU A 234 -19.06 -3.98 3.82
C GLU A 234 -18.70 -3.78 5.30
N GLU A 235 -17.69 -4.49 5.80
CA GLU A 235 -17.23 -4.34 7.20
C GLU A 235 -16.60 -2.96 7.44
N ILE A 236 -15.84 -2.43 6.49
CA ILE A 236 -15.31 -1.05 6.54
C ILE A 236 -16.46 -0.04 6.59
N ASN A 237 -17.47 -0.17 5.72
CA ASN A 237 -18.65 0.68 5.72
C ASN A 237 -19.43 0.58 7.03
N ALA A 238 -19.64 -0.62 7.55
CA ALA A 238 -20.34 -0.84 8.82
C ALA A 238 -19.61 -0.17 9.99
N PHE A 239 -18.27 -0.21 10.01
CA PHE A 239 -17.47 0.49 11.02
C PHE A 239 -17.67 2.01 10.94
N PHE A 240 -17.44 2.60 9.76
CA PHE A 240 -17.50 4.06 9.60
C PHE A 240 -18.92 4.63 9.64
N ALA A 241 -19.94 3.80 9.41
CA ALA A 241 -21.34 4.18 9.62
C ALA A 241 -21.64 4.48 11.11
N GLY A 242 -20.87 3.94 12.05
CA GLY A 242 -21.08 4.12 13.49
C GLY A 242 -19.98 4.87 14.23
N SER A 243 -18.78 4.99 13.66
CA SER A 243 -17.58 5.52 14.35
C SER A 243 -16.65 6.28 13.40
N GLY A 244 -15.83 7.16 13.96
CA GLY A 244 -14.58 7.60 13.32
C GLY A 244 -13.43 6.64 13.63
N GLY A 245 -12.24 6.93 13.11
CA GLY A 245 -11.04 6.14 13.34
C GLY A 245 -9.80 7.01 13.51
N GLU A 246 -8.85 6.54 14.33
CA GLU A 246 -7.54 7.18 14.49
C GLU A 246 -6.40 6.18 14.28
N TRP A 247 -5.39 6.60 13.53
CA TRP A 247 -4.13 5.90 13.31
C TRP A 247 -2.93 6.77 13.68
N GLU A 248 -1.80 6.14 13.94
CA GLU A 248 -0.51 6.77 14.09
C GLU A 248 0.33 6.52 12.84
N LEU A 249 0.84 7.59 12.22
CA LEU A 249 1.97 7.50 11.29
C LEU A 249 3.25 7.47 12.12
N ARG A 250 4.08 6.46 11.86
CA ARG A 250 5.27 6.11 12.64
C ARG A 250 6.48 5.98 11.74
N VAL A 251 7.65 6.30 12.29
CA VAL A 251 8.95 6.26 11.62
C VAL A 251 9.89 5.33 12.37
N GLN A 252 10.59 4.46 11.64
CA GLN A 252 11.69 3.64 12.14
C GLN A 252 12.96 4.08 11.42
N LEU A 253 13.94 4.63 12.15
CA LEU A 253 15.18 5.13 11.56
C LEU A 253 16.18 3.99 11.33
N LEU A 254 16.96 4.07 10.26
CA LEU A 254 18.10 3.18 10.04
C LEU A 254 19.24 3.56 11.00
N THR A 255 19.49 2.71 12.01
CA THR A 255 20.57 2.92 12.99
C THR A 255 21.78 2.02 12.74
N ASN A 256 21.58 0.86 12.12
CA ASN A 256 22.63 -0.12 11.83
C ASN A 256 22.50 -0.68 10.40
N PRO A 257 23.39 -0.30 9.46
CA PRO A 257 23.29 -0.73 8.06
C PRO A 257 23.53 -2.23 7.83
N GLU A 258 24.08 -2.97 8.80
CA GLU A 258 24.32 -4.42 8.69
C GLU A 258 23.02 -5.21 8.96
N THR A 259 22.22 -4.78 9.93
CA THR A 259 20.94 -5.42 10.31
C THR A 259 19.73 -4.74 9.65
N MET A 260 19.92 -3.54 9.10
CA MET A 260 18.89 -2.74 8.43
C MET A 260 19.27 -2.42 6.98
N PRO A 261 19.40 -3.44 6.11
CA PRO A 261 19.87 -3.24 4.75
C PRO A 261 18.86 -2.44 3.90
N VAL A 262 19.40 -1.60 3.01
CA VAL A 262 18.60 -0.81 2.06
C VAL A 262 18.23 -1.61 0.81
N GLU A 263 19.13 -2.48 0.34
CA GLU A 263 18.95 -3.23 -0.92
C GLU A 263 18.26 -4.59 -0.70
N ASP A 264 18.06 -5.02 0.55
CA ASP A 264 17.27 -6.22 0.87
C ASP A 264 15.99 -5.80 1.60
N ALA A 265 14.91 -5.72 0.82
CA ALA A 265 13.60 -5.34 1.30
C ALA A 265 12.87 -6.45 2.08
N SER A 266 13.41 -7.68 2.09
CA SER A 266 12.82 -8.82 2.81
C SER A 266 13.23 -8.87 4.28
N VAL A 267 14.22 -8.08 4.68
CA VAL A 267 14.69 -8.00 6.07
C VAL A 267 13.78 -7.08 6.89
N ILE A 268 13.20 -7.65 7.95
CA ILE A 268 12.53 -6.90 9.01
C ILE A 268 13.63 -6.23 9.85
N TRP A 269 13.56 -4.92 10.00
CA TRP A 269 14.51 -4.18 10.82
C TRP A 269 14.20 -4.40 12.31
N PRO A 270 15.18 -4.79 13.13
CA PRO A 270 14.93 -5.11 14.55
C PRO A 270 14.42 -3.89 15.33
N GLU A 271 13.24 -4.01 15.95
CA GLU A 271 12.62 -2.92 16.70
C GLU A 271 13.32 -2.63 18.04
N ASP A 272 14.12 -3.55 18.55
CA ASP A 272 15.00 -3.36 19.71
C ASP A 272 16.24 -2.52 19.38
N GLU A 273 16.70 -2.52 18.12
CA GLU A 273 17.77 -1.62 17.64
C GLU A 273 17.24 -0.25 17.21
N SER A 274 16.01 -0.20 16.68
CA SER A 274 15.32 1.05 16.29
C SER A 274 13.81 0.83 16.30
N PRO A 275 13.07 1.37 17.28
CA PRO A 275 11.62 1.18 17.35
C PRO A 275 10.88 2.10 16.35
N PHE A 276 9.65 1.75 16.02
CA PHE A 276 8.73 2.69 15.37
C PHE A 276 8.29 3.78 16.35
N VAL A 277 8.59 5.05 16.04
CA VAL A 277 8.19 6.22 16.84
C VAL A 277 7.07 6.98 16.14
N THR A 278 6.02 7.32 16.88
CA THR A 278 4.89 8.09 16.38
C THR A 278 5.30 9.53 16.09
N VAL A 279 4.98 9.98 14.88
CA VAL A 279 5.38 11.31 14.36
C VAL A 279 4.19 12.13 13.86
N ALA A 280 3.06 11.47 13.56
CA ALA A 280 1.81 12.13 13.22
C ALA A 280 0.60 11.26 13.57
N ARG A 281 -0.57 11.89 13.71
CA ARG A 281 -1.87 11.23 13.95
C ARG A 281 -2.78 11.45 12.77
N ILE A 282 -3.43 10.40 12.28
CA ILE A 282 -4.43 10.47 11.21
C ILE A 282 -5.79 10.26 11.84
N VAL A 283 -6.71 11.20 11.65
CA VAL A 283 -8.05 11.19 12.24
C VAL A 283 -9.08 11.23 11.12
N ALA A 284 -9.91 10.19 11.04
CA ALA A 284 -11.03 10.10 10.11
C ALA A 284 -12.34 10.26 10.87
N PRO A 285 -13.21 11.21 10.50
CA PRO A 285 -14.55 11.30 11.08
C PRO A 285 -15.43 10.14 10.60
N ARG A 286 -16.59 9.98 11.25
CA ARG A 286 -17.69 9.15 10.77
C ARG A 286 -18.08 9.57 9.35
N GLN A 287 -18.16 8.62 8.42
CA GLN A 287 -18.43 8.85 7.00
C GLN A 287 -18.84 7.54 6.32
N ASP A 288 -19.17 7.58 5.03
CA ASP A 288 -19.21 6.36 4.23
C ASP A 288 -17.77 5.90 3.95
N GLY A 289 -17.42 4.69 4.41
CA GLY A 289 -16.08 4.14 4.22
C GLY A 289 -15.74 3.85 2.76
N TRP A 290 -16.74 3.61 1.92
CA TRP A 290 -16.64 3.32 0.49
C TRP A 290 -18.01 3.56 -0.19
N SER A 291 -17.99 4.16 -1.38
CA SER A 291 -19.14 4.27 -2.29
C SER A 291 -18.66 4.20 -3.74
N GLU A 292 -19.55 3.91 -4.68
CA GLU A 292 -19.22 3.92 -6.11
C GLU A 292 -18.67 5.28 -6.56
N ALA A 293 -19.25 6.38 -6.06
CA ALA A 293 -18.78 7.73 -6.37
C ALA A 293 -17.36 7.98 -5.86
N LYS A 294 -17.06 7.56 -4.62
CA LYS A 294 -15.70 7.63 -4.06
C LYS A 294 -14.73 6.76 -4.86
N ALA A 295 -15.14 5.55 -5.23
CA ALA A 295 -14.36 4.63 -6.05
C ALA A 295 -14.05 5.24 -7.41
N ALA A 296 -15.02 5.74 -8.15
CA ALA A 296 -14.75 6.42 -9.43
C ALA A 296 -13.77 7.59 -9.25
N ALA A 297 -13.98 8.46 -8.25
CA ALA A 297 -13.12 9.62 -8.02
C ALA A 297 -11.66 9.25 -7.68
N VAL A 298 -11.44 8.21 -6.88
CA VAL A 298 -10.11 7.83 -6.40
C VAL A 298 -9.46 6.72 -7.23
N ASP A 299 -10.22 5.70 -7.58
CA ASP A 299 -9.72 4.58 -8.38
C ASP A 299 -9.40 5.03 -9.81
N ASP A 300 -10.23 5.87 -10.44
CA ASP A 300 -9.99 6.34 -11.81
C ASP A 300 -9.27 7.68 -11.82
N GLY A 301 -9.67 8.61 -10.95
CA GLY A 301 -9.18 9.99 -10.98
C GLY A 301 -7.81 10.22 -10.34
N LEU A 302 -7.33 9.33 -9.46
CA LEU A 302 -6.08 9.52 -8.73
C LEU A 302 -4.98 8.50 -9.06
N SER A 303 -3.74 8.91 -8.82
CA SER A 303 -2.58 8.03 -8.70
C SER A 303 -2.06 8.02 -7.27
N PHE A 304 -1.47 6.91 -6.85
CA PHE A 304 -0.69 6.85 -5.62
C PHE A 304 0.66 6.25 -5.98
N SER A 305 1.77 6.98 -5.79
CA SER A 305 3.10 6.49 -6.17
C SER A 305 4.14 6.80 -5.08
N PRO A 306 5.01 5.85 -4.70
CA PRO A 306 6.12 6.14 -3.79
C PRO A 306 7.04 7.25 -4.31
N TRP A 307 7.11 7.43 -5.63
CA TRP A 307 7.90 8.46 -6.28
C TRP A 307 7.18 9.80 -6.43
N HIS A 308 5.99 9.93 -5.84
CA HIS A 308 5.22 11.17 -5.83
C HIS A 308 5.30 11.82 -4.45
N GLY A 309 6.06 12.91 -4.34
CA GLY A 309 6.28 13.56 -3.06
C GLY A 309 7.54 14.41 -3.00
N LEU A 310 7.95 14.71 -1.77
CA LEU A 310 9.15 15.49 -1.49
C LEU A 310 10.41 14.72 -1.82
N ALA A 311 11.43 15.42 -2.35
CA ALA A 311 12.77 14.88 -2.56
C ALA A 311 13.40 14.36 -1.26
N ALA A 312 13.05 14.97 -0.12
CA ALA A 312 13.44 14.52 1.21
C ALA A 312 12.93 13.11 1.57
N HIS A 313 11.89 12.63 0.88
CA HIS A 313 11.27 11.30 1.05
C HIS A 313 11.53 10.41 -0.17
N ARG A 314 12.70 10.54 -0.81
CA ARG A 314 13.05 9.73 -1.99
C ARG A 314 13.04 8.23 -1.66
N PRO A 315 12.30 7.39 -2.40
CA PRO A 315 12.34 5.94 -2.24
C PRO A 315 13.75 5.37 -2.49
N LEU A 316 14.20 4.41 -1.65
CA LEU A 316 15.53 3.77 -1.75
C LEU A 316 15.44 2.26 -1.99
N GLY A 317 16.47 1.71 -2.63
CA GLY A 317 16.61 0.27 -2.88
C GLY A 317 15.97 -0.20 -4.19
N SER A 318 16.41 -1.34 -4.71
CA SER A 318 16.04 -1.86 -6.04
C SER A 318 14.53 -1.96 -6.27
N ILE A 319 13.76 -2.47 -5.29
CA ILE A 319 12.29 -2.54 -5.35
C ILE A 319 11.68 -1.16 -5.59
N ASN A 320 12.13 -0.15 -4.86
CA ASN A 320 11.61 1.19 -5.02
C ASN A 320 12.01 1.79 -6.37
N ARG A 321 13.25 1.61 -6.83
CA ARG A 321 13.69 2.10 -8.14
C ARG A 321 12.82 1.55 -9.28
N VAL A 322 12.53 0.25 -9.30
CA VAL A 322 11.65 -0.33 -10.35
C VAL A 322 10.18 0.09 -10.22
N ARG A 323 9.71 0.50 -9.03
CA ARG A 323 8.34 0.99 -8.85
C ARG A 323 8.09 2.30 -9.59
N LYS A 324 9.09 3.14 -9.87
CA LYS A 324 8.86 4.43 -10.55
C LYS A 324 8.15 4.25 -11.89
N GLU A 325 8.84 3.61 -12.84
CA GLU A 325 8.33 3.44 -14.21
C GLU A 325 7.13 2.47 -14.26
N ASN A 326 7.02 1.51 -13.34
CA ASN A 326 5.86 0.63 -13.27
C ASN A 326 4.58 1.40 -12.88
N TYR A 327 4.67 2.35 -11.94
CA TYR A 327 3.53 3.17 -11.55
C TYR A 327 3.18 4.18 -12.65
N GLU A 328 4.18 4.79 -13.29
CA GLU A 328 3.98 5.66 -14.46
C GLU A 328 3.30 4.92 -15.61
N SER A 329 3.74 3.70 -15.92
CA SER A 329 3.12 2.83 -16.94
C SER A 329 1.65 2.52 -16.61
N SER A 330 1.35 2.18 -15.36
CA SER A 330 -0.02 1.91 -14.90
C SER A 330 -0.93 3.15 -15.00
N VAL A 331 -0.42 4.34 -14.65
CA VAL A 331 -1.12 5.62 -14.80
C VAL A 331 -1.41 5.92 -16.27
N ALA A 332 -0.41 5.75 -17.15
CA ALA A 332 -0.56 5.96 -18.59
C ALA A 332 -1.60 5.02 -19.19
N PHE A 333 -1.55 3.72 -18.84
CA PHE A 333 -2.50 2.72 -19.33
C PHE A 333 -3.93 3.08 -18.94
N ARG A 334 -4.18 3.39 -17.65
CA ARG A 334 -5.52 3.77 -17.18
C ARG A 334 -6.02 5.06 -17.82
N SER A 335 -5.18 6.09 -17.88
CA SER A 335 -5.54 7.38 -18.48
C SER A 335 -5.94 7.23 -19.96
N GLN A 336 -5.19 6.41 -20.70
CA GLN A 336 -5.43 6.19 -22.13
C GLN A 336 -6.73 5.41 -22.37
N HIS A 337 -6.96 4.34 -21.62
CA HIS A 337 -8.07 3.41 -21.91
C HIS A 337 -9.40 3.83 -21.28
N ASN A 338 -9.38 4.54 -20.14
CA ASN A 338 -10.60 5.03 -19.50
C ASN A 338 -11.04 6.41 -20.04
N GLY A 339 -10.23 7.05 -20.88
CA GLY A 339 -10.55 8.37 -21.45
C GLY A 339 -10.60 9.51 -20.42
N CYS A 340 -10.12 9.27 -19.20
CA CYS A 340 -10.03 10.25 -18.12
C CYS A 340 -8.57 10.40 -17.68
N PRO A 341 -7.94 11.56 -17.95
CA PRO A 341 -6.62 11.83 -17.39
C PRO A 341 -6.66 11.78 -15.86
N ILE A 342 -5.60 11.24 -15.25
CA ILE A 342 -5.42 11.26 -13.81
C ILE A 342 -4.93 12.65 -13.37
N HIS A 343 -5.48 13.15 -12.27
CA HIS A 343 -5.19 14.50 -11.79
C HIS A 343 -4.79 14.48 -10.32
N GLU A 344 -3.71 15.21 -9.99
CA GLU A 344 -3.33 15.41 -8.58
C GLU A 344 -4.26 16.43 -7.91
N PRO A 345 -4.79 16.13 -6.71
CA PRO A 345 -5.70 17.02 -6.01
C PRO A 345 -4.94 18.19 -5.39
N LYS A 346 -5.53 19.39 -5.49
CA LYS A 346 -5.03 20.60 -4.80
C LYS A 346 -5.73 20.87 -3.47
N ALA A 347 -6.91 20.28 -3.29
CA ALA A 347 -7.71 20.34 -2.09
C ALA A 347 -8.54 19.06 -1.98
N LEU A 348 -9.02 18.75 -0.78
CA LEU A 348 -9.98 17.68 -0.59
C LEU A 348 -11.34 18.14 -1.13
N ASN A 349 -11.71 17.69 -2.33
CA ASN A 349 -13.07 17.90 -2.81
C ASN A 349 -14.00 17.02 -1.98
N SER A 350 -15.04 17.63 -1.40
CA SER A 350 -16.17 16.90 -0.86
C SER A 350 -16.75 16.08 -2.02
N ALA A 351 -16.62 14.76 -1.98
CA ALA A 351 -17.47 13.93 -2.82
C ALA A 351 -18.87 14.08 -2.23
N GLU A 352 -19.68 14.94 -2.84
CA GLU A 352 -21.10 15.11 -2.50
C GLU A 352 -21.89 13.82 -2.70
#